data_AF-A0A958RJL6-F1
#
_entry.id   AF-A0A958RJL6-F1
#
_cell.length_a   1.000
_cell.length_b   1.000
_cell.length_c   1.000
_cell.angle_alpha   90.00
_cell.angle_beta   90.00
_cell.angle_gamma   90.00
#
_symmetry.space_group_name_H-M   'P 1'
#
loop_
_entity.id
_entity.type
_entity.pdbx_description
1 polymer ?
#
loop_
_entity_poly.entity_id
_entity_poly.type
_entity_poly.pdbx_seq_one_letter_code
_entity_poly.pdbx_strand_id
1 'polypeptide(L)'
;MMEPGPAIVNGLGYVGTGKRGSDTCPAEVISSILEEAKQTPPPANTLGAFFGGLWMKGVAEEERAFEALLGQGALKNSDSLLSYFSAGVPQRVLAQTKELMKGKIMNRAEARELGEFLFADTPGDSLRTLIATILRVRYASPEEYAGLLDVIASQFPSAFCEPVPEGKPIVQLAEPFDGVERSWIL
;
A
#
# COMPACT_ATOMS: atom_id res chain seq x y z
N MET A 1 17.62 -5.64 -22.66
CA MET A 1 18.06 -5.21 -21.32
C MET A 1 16.94 -4.37 -20.76
N MET A 2 16.31 -4.80 -19.66
CA MET A 2 15.37 -3.92 -18.94
C MET A 2 16.20 -2.83 -18.25
N GLU A 3 15.77 -1.57 -18.36
CA GLU A 3 16.39 -0.49 -17.58
C GLU A 3 16.29 -0.83 -16.09
N PRO A 4 17.32 -0.53 -15.29
CA PRO A 4 17.20 -0.66 -13.84
C PRO A 4 16.03 0.21 -13.38
N GLY A 5 15.05 -0.42 -12.72
CA GLY A 5 13.89 0.31 -12.19
C GLY A 5 14.33 1.35 -11.15
N PRO A 6 13.42 2.28 -10.75
CA PRO A 6 13.74 3.35 -9.82
C PRO A 6 14.40 2.83 -8.54
N ALA A 7 15.40 3.52 -7.99
CA ALA A 7 16.15 3.05 -6.81
C ALA A 7 15.24 2.71 -5.63
N ILE A 8 14.12 3.42 -5.47
CA ILE A 8 13.13 3.15 -4.41
C ILE A 8 12.50 1.75 -4.52
N VAL A 9 12.45 1.15 -5.71
CA VAL A 9 11.98 -0.23 -5.91
C VAL A 9 12.93 -1.22 -5.24
N ASN A 10 14.24 -0.95 -5.22
CA ASN A 10 15.19 -1.77 -4.46
C ASN A 10 14.95 -1.64 -2.94
N GLY A 11 14.54 -0.46 -2.49
CA GLY A 11 14.12 -0.20 -1.12
C GLY A 11 12.91 -1.00 -0.68
N LEU A 12 11.95 -1.26 -1.58
CA LEU A 12 10.74 -2.06 -1.27
C LEU A 12 11.09 -3.46 -0.71
N GLY A 13 12.22 -4.04 -1.12
CA GLY A 13 12.69 -5.32 -0.60
C GLY A 13 13.07 -5.32 0.90
N TYR A 14 13.27 -4.13 1.49
CA TYR A 14 13.63 -3.94 2.91
C TYR A 14 12.48 -3.42 3.77
N VAL A 15 11.35 -3.05 3.16
CA VAL A 15 10.17 -2.52 3.88
C VAL A 15 8.90 -3.31 3.62
N GLY A 16 8.89 -4.18 2.61
CA GLY A 16 7.74 -5.04 2.27
C GLY A 16 7.70 -6.34 3.07
N THR A 17 6.87 -7.29 2.63
CA THR A 17 6.83 -8.64 3.19
C THR A 17 7.90 -9.53 2.54
N GLY A 18 8.61 -10.35 3.33
CA GLY A 18 9.62 -11.28 2.82
C GLY A 18 10.88 -11.36 3.68
N LYS A 19 11.90 -12.08 3.18
CA LYS A 19 13.12 -12.46 3.93
C LYS A 19 13.88 -11.28 4.55
N ARG A 20 13.83 -10.10 3.94
CA ARG A 20 14.51 -8.86 4.38
C ARG A 20 13.56 -7.76 4.81
N GLY A 21 12.24 -8.03 4.83
CA GLY A 21 11.21 -7.01 5.04
C GLY A 21 11.26 -6.30 6.41
N SER A 22 11.93 -6.92 7.37
CA SER A 22 12.18 -6.39 8.71
C SER A 22 13.57 -5.81 8.88
N ASP A 23 14.47 -5.96 7.89
CA ASP A 23 15.84 -5.47 7.99
C ASP A 23 15.86 -3.95 7.81
N THR A 24 16.81 -3.28 8.47
CA THR A 24 17.08 -1.87 8.21
C THR A 24 17.63 -1.71 6.79
N CYS A 25 17.13 -0.72 6.05
CA CYS A 25 17.69 -0.36 4.75
C CYS A 25 19.21 -0.08 4.87
N PRO A 26 20.07 -0.74 4.08
CA PRO A 26 21.49 -0.42 4.06
C PRO A 26 21.73 1.04 3.65
N ALA A 27 22.76 1.67 4.22
CA ALA A 27 23.08 3.08 3.96
C ALA A 27 23.26 3.39 2.46
N GLU A 28 23.81 2.44 1.69
CA GLU A 28 23.94 2.54 0.23
C GLU A 28 22.59 2.63 -0.49
N VAL A 29 21.60 1.85 -0.04
CA VAL A 29 20.23 1.87 -0.58
C VAL A 29 19.55 3.19 -0.24
N ILE A 30 19.65 3.65 1.02
CA ILE A 30 19.10 4.94 1.45
C ILE A 30 19.69 6.06 0.58
N SER A 31 21.02 6.11 0.46
CA SER A 31 21.72 7.15 -0.30
C SER A 31 21.33 7.14 -1.77
N SER A 32 21.26 5.95 -2.40
CA SER A 32 20.83 5.81 -3.79
C SER A 32 19.42 6.34 -4.03
N ILE A 33 18.47 6.04 -3.13
CA ILE A 33 17.08 6.51 -3.24
C ILE A 33 17.03 8.03 -3.12
N LEU A 34 17.74 8.61 -2.14
CA LEU A 34 17.75 10.05 -1.92
C LEU A 34 18.41 10.83 -3.06
N GLU A 35 19.51 10.32 -3.63
CA GLU A 35 20.16 10.97 -4.78
C GLU A 35 19.30 10.93 -6.04
N GLU A 36 18.66 9.79 -6.34
CA GLU A 36 17.75 9.68 -7.48
C GLU A 36 16.53 10.60 -7.31
N ALA A 37 15.95 10.65 -6.12
CA ALA A 37 14.78 11.48 -5.82
C ALA A 37 15.03 13.00 -5.99
N LYS A 38 16.28 13.46 -5.88
CA LYS A 38 16.66 14.86 -6.19
C LYS A 38 16.56 15.17 -7.68
N GLN A 39 16.78 14.17 -8.55
CA GLN A 39 16.76 14.33 -10.00
C GLN A 39 15.36 14.05 -10.56
N THR A 40 14.70 13.01 -10.06
CA THR A 40 13.39 12.57 -10.51
C THR A 40 12.58 12.10 -9.31
N PRO A 41 11.48 12.78 -8.96
CA PRO A 41 10.63 12.34 -7.86
C PRO A 41 10.13 10.90 -8.07
N PRO A 42 10.11 10.05 -7.02
CA PRO A 42 9.59 8.71 -7.13
C PRO A 42 8.13 8.68 -7.59
N PRO A 43 7.70 7.66 -8.35
CA PRO A 43 6.29 7.47 -8.68
C PRO A 43 5.42 7.42 -7.41
N ALA A 44 4.27 8.09 -7.43
CA ALA A 44 3.41 8.25 -6.25
C ALA A 44 3.01 6.92 -5.61
N ASN A 45 2.65 5.93 -6.43
CA ASN A 45 2.31 4.57 -6.01
C ASN A 45 3.48 3.85 -5.31
N THR A 46 4.71 4.04 -5.79
CA THR A 46 5.90 3.41 -5.22
C THR A 46 6.27 4.07 -3.90
N LEU A 47 6.12 5.40 -3.82
CA LEU A 47 6.34 6.17 -2.62
C LEU A 47 5.39 5.76 -1.49
N GLY A 48 4.10 5.65 -1.80
CA GLY A 48 3.08 5.21 -0.86
C GLY A 48 3.32 3.80 -0.34
N ALA A 49 3.63 2.86 -1.25
CA ALA A 49 3.98 1.50 -0.87
C ALA A 49 5.21 1.44 0.03
N PHE A 50 6.28 2.18 -0.31
CA PHE A 50 7.51 2.22 0.46
C PHE A 50 7.26 2.72 1.89
N PHE A 51 6.59 3.86 2.04
CA PHE A 51 6.34 4.42 3.37
C PHE A 51 5.26 3.68 4.16
N GLY A 52 4.29 3.03 3.50
CA GLY A 52 3.38 2.11 4.15
C GLY A 52 4.12 0.91 4.77
N GLY A 53 5.03 0.31 4.02
CA GLY A 53 5.89 -0.78 4.51
C GLY A 53 6.82 -0.34 5.63
N LEU A 54 7.49 0.81 5.44
CA LEU A 54 8.41 1.39 6.42
C LEU A 54 7.70 1.68 7.75
N TRP A 55 6.48 2.22 7.67
CA TRP A 55 5.66 2.47 8.85
C TRP A 55 5.32 1.18 9.59
N MET A 56 4.88 0.15 8.86
CA MET A 56 4.46 -1.12 9.46
C MET A 56 5.60 -1.91 10.09
N LYS A 57 6.80 -1.88 9.50
CA LYS A 57 7.97 -2.54 10.09
C LYS A 57 8.53 -1.78 11.30
N GLY A 58 8.24 -0.48 11.39
CA GLY A 58 8.86 0.45 12.32
C GLY A 58 10.07 1.13 11.69
N VAL A 59 10.14 2.45 11.87
CA VAL A 59 11.20 3.28 11.29
C VAL A 59 12.47 3.18 12.14
N ALA A 60 13.54 2.61 11.59
CA ALA A 60 14.86 2.64 12.24
C ALA A 60 15.45 4.06 12.23
N GLU A 61 16.44 4.32 13.09
CA GLU A 61 17.02 5.66 13.22
C GLU A 61 17.72 6.10 11.94
N GLU A 62 18.42 5.19 11.26
CA GLU A 62 19.07 5.44 9.97
C GLU A 62 18.05 5.75 8.87
N GLU A 63 16.87 5.13 8.94
CA GLU A 63 15.79 5.29 7.96
C GLU A 63 15.05 6.62 8.13
N ARG A 64 15.27 7.35 9.23
CA ARG A 64 14.81 8.75 9.35
C ARG A 64 15.43 9.66 8.29
N ALA A 65 16.53 9.27 7.65
CA ALA A 65 17.07 9.98 6.51
C ALA A 65 16.05 10.16 5.36
N PHE A 66 15.05 9.27 5.24
CA PHE A 66 13.97 9.41 4.26
C PHE A 66 13.03 10.59 4.54
N GLU A 67 13.11 11.25 5.71
CA GLU A 67 12.44 12.53 5.95
C GLU A 67 12.90 13.62 4.96
N ALA A 68 14.07 13.49 4.31
CA ALA A 68 14.48 14.36 3.23
C ALA A 68 13.50 14.35 2.03
N LEU A 69 12.69 13.30 1.87
CA LEU A 69 11.66 13.19 0.81
C LEU A 69 10.30 13.75 1.24
N LEU A 70 10.00 13.70 2.53
CA LEU A 70 8.68 13.98 3.09
C LEU A 70 8.58 15.30 3.86
N GLY A 71 9.73 15.84 4.27
CA GLY A 71 9.82 16.93 5.23
C GLY A 71 10.25 16.44 6.63
N GLN A 72 10.97 17.32 7.33
CA GLN A 72 11.50 17.02 8.67
C GLN A 72 10.38 16.69 9.66
N GLY A 73 10.52 15.57 10.37
CA GLY A 73 9.55 15.07 11.34
C GLY A 73 8.37 14.30 10.75
N ALA A 74 8.31 14.09 9.43
CA ALA A 74 7.22 13.33 8.80
C ALA A 74 7.10 11.91 9.36
N LEU A 75 8.20 11.29 9.80
CA LEU A 75 8.23 9.90 10.30
C LEU A 75 8.10 9.83 11.83
N LYS A 76 7.72 10.92 12.51
CA LYS A 76 7.54 10.92 13.98
C LYS A 76 6.21 10.36 14.43
N ASN A 77 5.14 10.62 13.68
CA ASN A 77 3.78 10.20 14.02
C ASN A 77 2.92 10.12 12.74
N SER A 78 1.77 9.45 12.84
CA SER A 78 0.88 9.21 11.71
C SER A 78 0.31 10.51 11.11
N ASP A 79 0.07 11.55 11.93
CA ASP A 79 -0.46 12.82 11.44
C ASP A 79 0.55 13.52 10.52
N SER A 80 1.81 13.57 10.96
CA SER A 80 2.91 14.14 10.19
C SER A 80 3.11 13.38 8.87
N LEU A 81 3.07 12.05 8.88
CA LEU A 81 3.19 11.26 7.65
C LEU A 81 2.01 11.50 6.70
N LEU A 82 0.78 11.44 7.22
CA LEU A 82 -0.44 11.60 6.42
C LEU A 82 -0.59 13.01 5.85
N SER A 83 -0.03 14.03 6.50
CA SER A 83 -0.03 15.39 5.96
C SER A 83 0.59 15.47 4.57
N TYR A 84 1.63 14.67 4.31
CA TYR A 84 2.28 14.58 3.01
C TYR A 84 1.38 13.93 1.95
N PHE A 85 0.64 12.89 2.33
CA PHE A 85 -0.26 12.14 1.44
C PHE A 85 -1.69 12.69 1.34
N SER A 86 -1.96 13.85 1.95
CA SER A 86 -3.33 14.40 2.10
C SER A 86 -3.87 15.16 0.88
N ALA A 87 -3.01 15.49 -0.08
CA ALA A 87 -3.39 16.35 -1.21
C ALA A 87 -4.50 15.71 -2.05
N GLY A 88 -5.67 16.36 -2.10
CA GLY A 88 -6.82 15.90 -2.88
C GLY A 88 -7.60 14.74 -2.28
N VAL A 89 -7.26 14.31 -1.05
CA VAL A 89 -7.91 13.17 -0.37
C VAL A 89 -9.04 13.64 0.54
N PRO A 90 -10.20 12.96 0.56
CA PRO A 90 -11.26 13.24 1.54
C PRO A 90 -10.80 13.08 2.99
N GLN A 91 -11.16 14.03 3.86
CA GLN A 91 -10.80 14.02 5.29
C GLN A 91 -11.21 12.74 6.02
N ARG A 92 -12.34 12.13 5.62
CA ARG A 92 -12.82 10.87 6.20
C ARG A 92 -11.87 9.70 5.92
N VAL A 93 -11.32 9.63 4.71
CA VAL A 93 -10.30 8.62 4.32
C VAL A 93 -9.02 8.83 5.12
N LEU A 94 -8.59 10.08 5.31
CA LEU A 94 -7.42 10.39 6.14
C LEU A 94 -7.62 9.96 7.59
N ALA A 95 -8.81 10.21 8.16
CA ALA A 95 -9.14 9.79 9.51
C ALA A 95 -9.15 8.25 9.66
N GLN A 96 -9.75 7.53 8.70
CA GLN A 96 -9.71 6.06 8.69
C GLN A 96 -8.29 5.53 8.54
N THR A 97 -7.49 6.12 7.65
CA THR A 97 -6.09 5.72 7.44
C THR A 97 -5.26 5.95 8.70
N LYS A 98 -5.50 7.04 9.42
CA LYS A 98 -4.83 7.30 10.71
C LYS A 98 -5.11 6.20 11.74
N GLU A 99 -6.36 5.77 11.86
CA GLU A 99 -6.72 4.69 12.79
C GLU A 99 -6.15 3.34 12.31
N LEU A 100 -6.16 3.10 11.00
CA LEU A 100 -5.53 1.92 10.38
C LEU A 100 -4.02 1.86 10.70
N MET A 101 -3.31 2.99 10.61
CA MET A 101 -1.88 3.10 10.95
C MET A 101 -1.58 2.87 12.43
N LYS A 102 -2.58 3.00 13.31
CA LYS A 102 -2.50 2.65 14.75
C LYS A 102 -2.83 1.18 15.03
N GLY A 103 -3.12 0.39 13.99
CA GLY A 103 -3.47 -1.02 14.09
C GLY A 103 -4.96 -1.28 14.34
N LYS A 104 -5.85 -0.29 14.14
CA LYS A 104 -7.30 -0.55 14.20
C LYS A 104 -7.70 -1.57 13.14
N ILE A 105 -8.44 -2.60 13.57
CA ILE A 105 -9.17 -3.51 12.68
C ILE A 105 -10.51 -2.85 12.37
N MET A 106 -10.77 -2.59 11.10
CA MET A 106 -12.03 -2.03 10.62
C MET A 106 -13.12 -3.10 10.57
N ASN A 107 -14.36 -2.70 10.79
CA ASN A 107 -15.50 -3.56 10.44
C ASN A 107 -15.78 -3.52 8.92
N ARG A 108 -16.64 -4.42 8.44
CA ARG A 108 -17.00 -4.51 7.01
C ARG A 108 -17.52 -3.20 6.40
N ALA A 109 -18.30 -2.41 7.14
CA ALA A 109 -18.83 -1.14 6.62
C ALA A 109 -17.72 -0.08 6.48
N GLU A 110 -16.82 0.01 7.46
CA GLU A 110 -15.65 0.88 7.40
C GLU A 110 -14.69 0.46 6.27
N ALA A 111 -14.45 -0.84 6.11
CA ALA A 111 -13.60 -1.37 5.04
C ALA A 111 -14.23 -1.18 3.65
N ARG A 112 -15.56 -1.30 3.53
CA ARG A 112 -16.28 -0.98 2.30
C ARG A 112 -16.08 0.48 1.92
N GLU A 113 -16.27 1.40 2.86
CA GLU A 113 -16.04 2.81 2.59
C GLU A 113 -14.58 3.10 2.18
N LEU A 114 -13.60 2.53 2.87
CA LEU A 114 -12.20 2.70 2.48
C LEU A 114 -11.95 2.11 1.07
N GLY A 115 -12.63 1.00 0.76
CA GLY A 115 -12.63 0.37 -0.56
C GLY A 115 -13.13 1.30 -1.66
N GLU A 116 -14.17 2.10 -1.41
CA GLU A 116 -14.66 3.09 -2.38
C GLU A 116 -13.56 4.08 -2.78
N PHE A 117 -12.71 4.49 -1.84
CA PHE A 117 -11.53 5.31 -2.16
C PHE A 117 -10.43 4.53 -2.88
N LEU A 118 -10.13 3.30 -2.43
CA LEU A 118 -9.08 2.45 -2.99
C LEU A 118 -9.31 2.10 -4.46
N PHE A 119 -10.57 1.89 -4.85
CA PHE A 119 -10.94 1.51 -6.21
C PHE A 119 -11.48 2.68 -7.05
N ALA A 120 -11.54 3.89 -6.51
CA ALA A 120 -11.98 5.06 -7.27
C ALA A 120 -10.87 5.59 -8.20
N ASP A 121 -11.30 6.08 -9.36
CA ASP A 121 -10.45 6.84 -10.30
C ASP A 121 -10.42 8.33 -9.92
N THR A 122 -9.84 8.62 -8.74
CA THR A 122 -9.66 9.99 -8.22
C THR A 122 -8.21 10.21 -7.78
N PRO A 123 -7.74 11.46 -7.54
CA PRO A 123 -6.39 11.67 -7.00
C PRO A 123 -6.15 10.94 -5.66
N GLY A 124 -4.91 10.50 -5.39
CA GLY A 124 -4.54 9.88 -4.11
C GLY A 124 -3.73 8.58 -4.18
N ASP A 125 -3.07 8.27 -5.29
CA ASP A 125 -2.38 6.98 -5.50
C ASP A 125 -1.34 6.63 -4.44
N SER A 126 -0.61 7.62 -3.93
CA SER A 126 0.33 7.43 -2.84
C SER A 126 -0.36 7.01 -1.54
N LEU A 127 -1.51 7.61 -1.22
CA LEU A 127 -2.28 7.18 -0.06
C LEU A 127 -2.90 5.80 -0.27
N ARG A 128 -3.44 5.51 -1.47
CA ARG A 128 -4.00 4.18 -1.79
C ARG A 128 -2.98 3.07 -1.60
N THR A 129 -1.78 3.27 -2.12
CA THR A 129 -0.70 2.28 -2.01
C THR A 129 -0.16 2.16 -0.60
N LEU A 130 -0.12 3.25 0.17
CA LEU A 130 0.15 3.20 1.61
C LEU A 130 -0.88 2.35 2.35
N ILE A 131 -2.18 2.60 2.13
CA ILE A 131 -3.28 1.84 2.74
C ILE A 131 -3.20 0.36 2.34
N ALA A 132 -3.08 0.07 1.04
CA ALA A 132 -3.00 -1.29 0.52
C ALA A 132 -1.81 -2.04 1.12
N THR A 133 -0.65 -1.38 1.25
CA THR A 133 0.53 -1.97 1.87
C THR A 133 0.32 -2.24 3.35
N ILE A 134 -0.30 -1.33 4.10
CA ILE A 134 -0.63 -1.57 5.51
C ILE A 134 -1.54 -2.79 5.66
N LEU A 135 -2.64 -2.84 4.89
CA LEU A 135 -3.59 -3.96 4.90
C LEU A 135 -2.92 -5.29 4.57
N ARG A 136 -2.01 -5.29 3.60
CA ARG A 136 -1.21 -6.46 3.21
C ARG A 136 -0.28 -6.90 4.34
N VAL A 137 0.59 -6.01 4.82
CA VAL A 137 1.66 -6.36 5.78
C VAL A 137 1.08 -6.83 7.10
N ARG A 138 -0.02 -6.22 7.56
CA ARG A 138 -0.66 -6.61 8.82
C ARG A 138 -1.63 -7.79 8.71
N TYR A 139 -1.88 -8.27 7.49
CA TYR A 139 -2.95 -9.21 7.14
C TYR A 139 -4.35 -8.67 7.47
N ALA A 140 -5.06 -8.19 6.44
CA ALA A 140 -6.44 -7.74 6.59
C ALA A 140 -7.34 -8.85 7.17
N SER A 141 -8.28 -8.47 8.03
CA SER A 141 -9.22 -9.41 8.64
C SER A 141 -10.28 -9.89 7.63
N PRO A 142 -11.00 -10.99 7.91
CA PRO A 142 -12.09 -11.44 7.02
C PRO A 142 -13.17 -10.39 6.77
N GLU A 143 -13.52 -9.58 7.77
CA GLU A 143 -14.50 -8.49 7.63
C GLU A 143 -13.97 -7.37 6.73
N GLU A 144 -12.68 -7.08 6.81
CA GLU A 144 -12.03 -6.08 5.96
C GLU A 144 -11.98 -6.55 4.51
N TYR A 145 -11.60 -7.81 4.28
CA TYR A 145 -11.69 -8.42 2.96
C TYR A 145 -13.13 -8.41 2.43
N ALA A 146 -14.13 -8.77 3.24
CA ALA A 146 -15.52 -8.76 2.83
C ALA A 146 -15.99 -7.35 2.41
N GLY A 147 -15.59 -6.32 3.15
CA GLY A 147 -15.93 -4.93 2.82
C GLY A 147 -15.28 -4.47 1.50
N LEU A 148 -14.01 -4.79 1.28
CA LEU A 148 -13.31 -4.48 0.03
C LEU A 148 -13.92 -5.24 -1.16
N LEU A 149 -14.25 -6.52 -0.97
CA LEU A 149 -14.89 -7.35 -1.99
C LEU A 149 -16.28 -6.85 -2.37
N ASP A 150 -17.04 -6.30 -1.42
CA ASP A 150 -18.34 -5.68 -1.72
C ASP A 150 -18.21 -4.53 -2.73
N VAL A 151 -17.13 -3.73 -2.62
CA VAL A 151 -16.87 -2.63 -3.56
C VAL A 151 -16.47 -3.16 -4.92
N ILE A 152 -15.57 -4.16 -4.98
CA ILE A 152 -15.17 -4.79 -6.25
C ILE A 152 -16.39 -5.40 -6.94
N ALA A 153 -17.20 -6.16 -6.22
CA ALA A 153 -18.39 -6.81 -6.76
C ALA A 153 -19.42 -5.81 -7.27
N SER A 154 -19.53 -4.63 -6.64
CA SER A 154 -20.43 -3.56 -7.10
C SER A 154 -20.02 -2.96 -8.45
N GLN A 155 -18.79 -3.20 -8.91
CA GLN A 155 -18.25 -2.72 -10.18
C GLN A 155 -18.33 -3.78 -11.30
N PHE A 156 -18.79 -5.00 -11.00
CA PHE A 156 -18.91 -6.03 -12.01
C PHE A 156 -19.94 -5.65 -13.08
N PRO A 157 -19.62 -5.84 -14.37
CA PRO A 157 -20.61 -5.68 -15.44
C PRO A 157 -21.81 -6.60 -15.18
N SER A 158 -23.02 -6.14 -15.49
CA SER A 158 -24.26 -6.87 -15.20
C SER A 158 -24.28 -8.30 -15.74
N ALA A 159 -23.62 -8.56 -16.87
CA ALA A 159 -23.48 -9.89 -17.46
C ALA A 159 -22.77 -10.91 -16.54
N PHE A 160 -21.95 -10.45 -15.59
CA PHE A 160 -21.29 -11.30 -14.59
C PHE A 160 -22.08 -11.45 -13.29
N CYS A 161 -23.23 -10.77 -13.18
CA CYS A 161 -24.12 -10.83 -12.03
C CYS A 161 -25.34 -11.75 -12.28
N GLU A 162 -25.40 -12.37 -13.46
CA GLU A 162 -26.46 -13.31 -13.79
C GLU A 162 -26.37 -14.58 -12.92
N PRO A 163 -27.50 -15.21 -12.56
CA PRO A 163 -27.48 -16.46 -11.83
C PRO A 163 -26.70 -17.53 -12.59
N VAL A 164 -25.79 -18.21 -11.91
CA VAL A 164 -25.13 -19.40 -12.45
C VAL A 164 -26.17 -20.50 -12.74
N PRO A 165 -26.03 -21.28 -13.82
CA PRO A 165 -26.92 -22.40 -14.12
C PRO A 165 -27.07 -23.37 -12.94
N GLU A 166 -28.21 -24.04 -12.85
CA GLU A 166 -28.46 -25.02 -11.78
C GLU A 166 -27.37 -26.10 -11.71
N GLY A 167 -26.90 -26.39 -10.50
CA GLY A 167 -25.84 -27.36 -10.24
C GLY A 167 -24.85 -26.84 -9.21
N LYS A 168 -23.80 -27.62 -8.94
CA LYS A 168 -22.67 -27.16 -8.14
C LYS A 168 -21.76 -26.33 -9.05
N PRO A 169 -21.63 -25.01 -8.83
CA PRO A 169 -20.72 -24.22 -9.64
C PRO A 169 -19.28 -24.71 -9.41
N ILE A 170 -18.53 -24.87 -10.50
CA ILE A 170 -17.10 -25.13 -10.43
C ILE A 170 -16.41 -23.79 -10.55
N VAL A 171 -15.72 -23.39 -9.49
CA VAL A 171 -14.88 -22.18 -9.49
C VAL A 171 -13.43 -22.62 -9.62
N GLN A 172 -12.77 -22.19 -10.69
CA GLN A 172 -11.34 -22.36 -10.88
C GLN A 172 -10.66 -21.03 -10.61
N LEU A 173 -9.87 -20.98 -9.55
CA LEU A 173 -9.02 -19.84 -9.22
C LEU A 173 -7.59 -20.16 -9.66
N ALA A 174 -6.95 -19.18 -10.29
CA ALA A 174 -5.52 -19.21 -10.55
C ALA A 174 -4.94 -17.92 -9.98
N GLU A 175 -4.02 -18.04 -9.03
CA GLU A 175 -3.19 -16.90 -8.63
C GLU A 175 -2.12 -16.72 -9.72
N PRO A 176 -2.02 -15.55 -10.36
CA PRO A 176 -1.12 -15.37 -11.51
C PRO A 176 0.37 -15.23 -11.12
N PHE A 177 0.77 -15.57 -9.89
CA PHE A 177 2.11 -15.30 -9.37
C PHE A 177 2.69 -16.52 -8.65
N ASP A 178 3.92 -16.91 -9.00
CA ASP A 178 4.65 -18.04 -8.41
C ASP A 178 5.50 -17.66 -7.17
N GLY A 179 5.55 -16.36 -6.84
CA GLY A 179 6.30 -15.84 -5.71
C GLY A 179 7.83 -15.91 -5.84
N VAL A 180 8.38 -16.32 -6.99
CA VAL A 180 9.83 -16.59 -7.12
C VAL A 180 10.63 -15.34 -7.47
N GLU A 181 10.17 -14.52 -8.43
CA GLU A 181 10.96 -13.38 -8.94
C GLU A 181 10.46 -11.99 -8.54
N ARG A 182 9.22 -11.85 -8.05
CA ARG A 182 8.58 -10.54 -7.78
C ARG A 182 7.66 -10.54 -6.57
N SER A 183 8.01 -11.27 -5.51
CA SER A 183 7.19 -11.38 -4.29
C SER A 183 6.80 -10.04 -3.67
N TRP A 184 7.57 -8.97 -3.90
CA TRP A 184 7.27 -7.62 -3.42
C TRP A 184 6.08 -6.94 -4.13
N ILE A 185 5.64 -7.42 -5.30
CA ILE A 185 4.49 -6.87 -6.05
C ILE A 185 3.13 -7.25 -5.42
N LEU A 186 3.07 -8.27 -4.54
CA LEU A 186 1.82 -8.88 -4.03
C LEU A 186 1.23 -8.31 -2.74
#